data_AF-A0A369VUK1-F1
#
_entry.id   AF-A0A369VUK1-F1
#
_cell.length_a   1.000
_cell.length_b   1.000
_cell.length_c   1.000
_cell.angle_alpha   90.00
_cell.angle_beta   90.00
_cell.angle_gamma   90.00
#
_symmetry.space_group_name_H-M   'P 1'
#
loop_
_entity.id
_entity.type
_entity.pdbx_description
1 polymer ?
#
loop_
_entity_poly.entity_id
_entity_poly.type
_entity_poly.pdbx_seq_one_letter_code
_entity_poly.pdbx_strand_id
1 'polypeptide(L)'
;MIAPTVDRARGTLFAGTRFLSLRAERGWLATSGDPDGAAEIRTRHLGNCLAELDRFLHVLMDTLDPAAPHGRHNAANKLAALRGDEGEPGGDGGRLRALGRSRACLRYCNGAVLRPDAPGLAWMTTGWTDPSTNALRRYDLGQRLALESRDMLDICRFYEALATDLIGGRA
;
A
#
# COMPACT_ATOMS: atom_id res chain seq x y z
N MET A 1 1.28 25.28 -12.86
CA MET A 1 1.94 24.44 -13.89
C MET A 1 2.80 23.42 -13.15
N ILE A 2 2.54 22.12 -13.33
CA ILE A 2 3.27 21.06 -12.61
C ILE A 2 4.63 20.86 -13.31
N ALA A 3 5.70 20.64 -12.53
CA ALA A 3 7.02 20.39 -13.10
C ALA A 3 7.03 19.05 -13.89
N PRO A 4 7.72 18.96 -15.05
CA PRO A 4 7.73 17.75 -15.88
C PRO A 4 8.16 16.46 -15.14
N THR A 5 8.98 16.60 -14.10
CA THR A 5 9.42 15.50 -13.24
C THR A 5 8.30 14.95 -12.37
N VAL A 6 7.44 15.82 -11.84
CA VAL A 6 6.26 15.44 -11.05
C VAL A 6 5.23 14.73 -11.94
N ASP A 7 4.99 15.24 -13.15
CA ASP A 7 4.07 14.60 -14.11
C ASP A 7 4.54 13.20 -14.51
N ARG A 8 5.86 13.02 -14.74
CA ARG A 8 6.43 11.71 -15.02
C ARG A 8 6.26 10.75 -13.84
N ALA A 9 6.58 11.20 -12.62
CA ALA A 9 6.45 10.36 -11.41
C ALA A 9 5.00 9.94 -11.16
N ARG A 10 4.03 10.87 -11.32
CA ARG A 10 2.60 10.56 -11.29
C ARG A 10 2.24 9.52 -12.34
N GLY A 11 2.67 9.74 -13.58
CA GLY A 11 2.40 8.83 -14.70
C GLY A 11 2.91 7.40 -14.44
N THR A 12 4.10 7.25 -13.85
CA THR A 12 4.64 5.95 -13.46
C THR A 12 3.80 5.26 -12.38
N LEU A 13 3.39 6.00 -11.34
CA LEU A 13 2.52 5.44 -10.30
C LEU A 13 1.18 4.97 -10.90
N PHE A 14 0.54 5.81 -11.72
CA PHE A 14 -0.73 5.48 -12.38
C PHE A 14 -0.61 4.30 -13.35
N ALA A 15 0.51 4.17 -14.05
CA ALA A 15 0.76 3.00 -14.89
C ALA A 15 0.88 1.73 -14.04
N GLY A 16 1.53 1.81 -12.88
CA GLY A 16 1.64 0.70 -11.92
C GLY A 16 0.29 0.28 -11.34
N THR A 17 -0.52 1.22 -10.88
CA THR A 17 -1.87 0.95 -10.35
C THR A 17 -2.79 0.38 -11.42
N ARG A 18 -2.75 0.92 -12.64
CA ARG A 18 -3.50 0.39 -13.79
C ARG A 18 -3.09 -1.04 -14.14
N PHE A 19 -1.79 -1.33 -14.18
CA PHE A 19 -1.30 -2.68 -14.45
C PHE A 19 -1.84 -3.70 -13.44
N LEU A 20 -1.81 -3.37 -12.15
CA LEU A 20 -2.29 -4.25 -11.09
C LEU A 20 -3.83 -4.37 -11.08
N SER A 21 -4.54 -3.29 -11.36
CA SER A 21 -6.01 -3.29 -11.46
C SER A 21 -6.49 -4.22 -12.58
N LEU A 22 -5.92 -4.09 -13.77
CA LEU A 22 -6.24 -4.96 -14.92
C LEU A 22 -5.94 -6.43 -14.63
N ARG A 23 -4.89 -6.72 -13.85
CA ARG A 23 -4.57 -8.09 -13.43
C ARG A 23 -5.59 -8.60 -12.41
N ALA A 24 -5.96 -7.79 -11.43
CA ALA A 24 -6.95 -8.11 -10.41
C ALA A 24 -8.32 -8.44 -11.02
N GLU A 25 -8.77 -7.63 -11.98
CA GLU A 25 -10.03 -7.84 -12.72
C GLU A 25 -10.05 -9.17 -13.50
N ARG A 26 -8.89 -9.62 -13.98
CA ARG A 26 -8.73 -10.91 -14.67
C ARG A 26 -8.65 -12.11 -13.72
N GLY A 27 -8.90 -11.90 -12.42
CA GLY A 27 -8.99 -12.99 -11.44
C GLY A 27 -7.67 -13.63 -11.07
N TRP A 28 -6.52 -13.02 -11.38
CA TRP A 28 -5.20 -13.61 -11.10
C TRP A 28 -4.90 -13.85 -9.60
N LEU A 29 -5.69 -13.27 -8.70
CA LEU A 29 -5.61 -13.48 -7.25
C LEU A 29 -6.50 -14.64 -6.77
N ALA A 30 -7.52 -15.01 -7.54
CA ALA A 30 -8.44 -16.09 -7.20
C ALA A 30 -7.83 -17.42 -7.67
N THR A 31 -7.35 -18.22 -6.72
CA THR A 31 -6.77 -19.54 -7.01
C THR A 31 -7.06 -20.49 -5.85
N SER A 32 -8.33 -20.89 -5.75
CA SER A 32 -8.69 -22.07 -4.95
C SER A 32 -8.03 -23.31 -5.56
N GLY A 33 -7.18 -24.00 -4.81
CA GLY A 33 -6.64 -25.32 -5.18
C GLY A 33 -5.19 -25.36 -5.69
N ASP A 34 -4.38 -24.33 -5.47
CA ASP A 34 -2.99 -24.36 -5.90
C ASP A 34 -2.10 -25.27 -5.05
N PRO A 35 -1.10 -25.95 -5.66
CA PRO A 35 -0.08 -26.68 -4.91
C PRO A 35 0.62 -25.79 -3.90
N ASP A 36 1.02 -26.34 -2.75
CA ASP A 36 1.55 -25.60 -1.59
C ASP A 36 2.71 -24.63 -1.91
N GLY A 37 3.46 -24.85 -2.99
CA GLY A 37 4.52 -23.94 -3.46
C GLY A 37 4.06 -22.75 -4.32
N ALA A 38 2.98 -22.89 -5.08
CA ALA A 38 2.47 -21.82 -5.95
C ALA A 38 1.84 -20.68 -5.13
N ALA A 39 1.18 -21.03 -4.02
CA ALA A 39 0.60 -20.06 -3.09
C ALA A 39 1.67 -19.18 -2.41
N GLU A 40 2.83 -19.74 -2.04
CA GLU A 40 3.94 -18.96 -1.46
C GLU A 40 4.53 -17.97 -2.45
N ILE A 41 4.84 -18.44 -3.66
CA ILE A 41 5.41 -17.60 -4.72
C ILE A 41 4.48 -16.42 -5.01
N ARG A 42 3.17 -16.67 -5.13
CA ARG A 42 2.18 -15.61 -5.31
C ARG A 42 2.14 -14.65 -4.14
N THR A 43 2.11 -15.14 -2.91
CA THR A 43 2.08 -14.30 -1.71
C THR A 43 3.28 -13.34 -1.68
N ARG A 44 4.47 -13.85 -1.98
CA ARG A 44 5.68 -13.03 -2.10
C ARG A 44 5.59 -12.04 -3.27
N HIS A 45 5.06 -12.47 -4.42
CA HIS A 45 4.84 -11.60 -5.57
C HIS A 45 3.91 -10.43 -5.23
N LEU A 46 2.82 -10.66 -4.50
CA LEU A 46 1.92 -9.59 -4.05
C LEU A 46 2.64 -8.62 -3.11
N GLY A 47 3.44 -9.14 -2.18
CA GLY A 47 4.32 -8.31 -1.36
C GLY A 47 5.25 -7.43 -2.21
N ASN A 48 5.82 -7.95 -3.29
CA ASN A 48 6.66 -7.16 -4.19
C ASN A 48 5.86 -6.11 -4.97
N CYS A 49 4.68 -6.43 -5.47
CA CYS A 49 3.81 -5.46 -6.15
C CYS A 49 3.46 -4.28 -5.23
N LEU A 50 3.12 -4.54 -3.96
CA LEU A 50 2.87 -3.48 -2.98
C LEU A 50 4.15 -2.68 -2.67
N ALA A 51 5.32 -3.32 -2.70
CA ALA A 51 6.61 -2.64 -2.54
C ALA A 51 6.87 -1.63 -3.66
N GLU A 52 6.56 -2.01 -4.90
CA GLU A 52 6.77 -1.14 -6.06
C GLU A 52 5.79 0.04 -6.07
N LEU A 53 4.51 -0.15 -5.67
CA LEU A 53 3.59 0.98 -5.52
C LEU A 53 4.10 2.00 -4.48
N ASP A 54 4.58 1.52 -3.32
CA ASP A 54 5.17 2.36 -2.28
C ASP A 54 6.41 3.11 -2.82
N ARG A 55 7.24 2.44 -3.62
CA ARG A 55 8.41 3.06 -4.27
C ARG A 55 8.01 4.15 -5.27
N PHE A 56 7.00 3.91 -6.12
CA PHE A 56 6.53 4.92 -7.07
C PHE A 56 5.95 6.14 -6.35
N LEU A 57 5.20 5.92 -5.25
CA LEU A 57 4.71 7.01 -4.41
C LEU A 57 5.88 7.78 -3.77
N HIS A 58 6.94 7.11 -3.31
CA HIS A 58 8.13 7.77 -2.79
C HIS A 58 8.78 8.68 -3.81
N VAL A 59 8.97 8.19 -5.04
CA VAL A 59 9.54 9.00 -6.13
C VAL A 59 8.67 10.22 -6.40
N LEU A 60 7.34 10.07 -6.43
CA LEU A 60 6.43 11.21 -6.56
C LEU A 60 6.64 12.22 -5.40
N MET A 61 6.67 11.76 -4.16
CA MET A 61 6.92 12.62 -3.00
C MET A 61 8.30 13.29 -3.03
N ASP A 62 9.35 12.63 -3.53
CA ASP A 62 10.68 13.25 -3.71
C ASP A 62 10.64 14.37 -4.75
N THR A 63 9.89 14.19 -5.84
CA THR A 63 9.74 15.27 -6.83
C THR A 63 8.96 16.46 -6.29
N LEU A 64 8.13 16.25 -5.27
CA LEU A 64 7.34 17.29 -4.61
C LEU A 64 8.14 18.04 -3.53
N ASP A 65 9.06 17.37 -2.84
CA ASP A 65 9.96 18.03 -1.88
C ASP A 65 11.41 17.61 -2.10
N PRO A 66 12.09 18.20 -3.10
CA PRO A 66 13.48 17.86 -3.43
C PRO A 66 14.47 18.22 -2.34
N ALA A 67 14.11 19.14 -1.43
CA ALA A 67 14.96 19.59 -0.33
C ALA A 67 14.83 18.69 0.91
N ALA A 68 13.91 17.72 0.91
CA ALA A 68 13.73 16.80 2.02
C ALA A 68 15.01 16.02 2.33
N PRO A 69 15.41 15.90 3.61
CA PRO A 69 16.53 15.07 4.01
C PRO A 69 16.34 13.62 3.53
N HIS A 70 17.36 13.10 2.85
CA HIS A 70 17.37 11.72 2.38
C HIS A 70 17.53 10.80 3.60
N GLY A 71 16.47 10.10 3.99
CA GLY A 71 16.46 9.27 5.21
C GLY A 71 15.07 8.88 5.73
N ARG A 72 13.99 9.44 5.15
CA ARG A 72 12.62 9.04 5.50
C ARG A 72 12.22 7.80 4.71
N HIS A 73 12.52 6.62 5.27
CA HIS A 73 12.30 5.33 4.59
C HIS A 73 10.84 4.87 4.53
N ASN A 74 9.90 5.51 5.24
CA ASN A 74 8.49 5.12 5.25
C ASN A 74 7.62 6.22 4.60
N ALA A 75 6.77 5.81 3.64
CA ALA A 75 5.86 6.71 2.92
C ALA A 75 4.96 7.51 3.86
N ALA A 76 4.49 6.89 4.95
CA ALA A 76 3.64 7.58 5.93
C ALA A 76 4.34 8.78 6.57
N ASN A 77 5.62 8.63 6.94
CA ASN A 77 6.38 9.71 7.58
C ASN A 77 6.71 10.82 6.57
N LYS A 78 6.94 10.45 5.31
CA LYS A 78 7.18 11.41 4.24
C LYS A 78 5.92 12.20 3.88
N LEU A 79 4.78 11.51 3.82
CA LEU A 79 3.47 12.14 3.63
C LEU A 79 3.14 13.12 4.76
N ALA A 80 3.33 12.69 6.02
CA ALA A 80 3.11 13.54 7.19
C ALA A 80 3.92 14.85 7.10
N ALA A 81 5.21 14.73 6.77
CA ALA A 81 6.07 15.90 6.62
C ALA A 81 5.68 16.80 5.43
N LEU A 82 5.26 16.23 4.30
CA LEU A 82 4.76 17.01 3.15
C LEU A 82 3.49 17.79 3.50
N ARG A 83 2.63 17.22 4.34
CA ARG A 83 1.38 17.85 4.78
C ARG A 83 1.55 18.77 6.00
N GLY A 84 2.73 18.79 6.63
CA GLY A 84 2.97 19.57 7.83
C GLY A 84 2.15 19.12 9.05
N ASP A 85 1.71 17.86 9.07
CA ASP A 85 0.88 17.28 10.14
C ASP A 85 1.62 16.13 10.83
N GLU A 86 1.37 15.92 12.12
CA GLU A 86 1.91 14.81 12.92
C GLU A 86 1.25 13.45 12.57
N GLY A 87 0.27 13.46 11.67
CA GLY A 87 -0.25 12.28 11.00
C GLY A 87 -1.27 11.56 11.86
N GLU A 88 -2.51 12.04 11.80
CA GLU A 88 -3.64 11.49 12.54
C GLU A 88 -3.80 9.96 12.39
N PRO A 89 -4.07 9.24 13.50
CA PRO A 89 -4.46 7.84 13.45
C PRO A 89 -5.78 7.68 12.67
N GLY A 90 -5.73 6.99 11.51
CA GLY A 90 -6.91 6.68 10.70
C GLY A 90 -6.94 7.37 9.33
N GLY A 91 -6.13 8.40 9.11
CA GLY A 91 -5.95 9.02 7.78
C GLY A 91 -5.02 8.22 6.84
N ASP A 92 -4.68 8.82 5.69
CA ASP A 92 -3.80 8.22 4.68
C ASP A 92 -2.48 7.70 5.25
N GLY A 93 -1.89 8.42 6.21
CA GLY A 93 -0.68 8.00 6.92
C GLY A 93 -0.88 6.70 7.71
N GLY A 94 -2.02 6.54 8.37
CA GLY A 94 -2.39 5.29 9.06
C GLY A 94 -2.52 4.12 8.08
N ARG A 95 -3.19 4.35 6.94
CA ARG A 95 -3.34 3.34 5.87
C ARG A 95 -2.01 2.97 5.22
N LEU A 96 -1.11 3.92 4.99
CA LEU A 96 0.25 3.65 4.49
C LEU A 96 1.08 2.82 5.47
N ARG A 97 0.98 3.07 6.78
CA ARG A 97 1.64 2.22 7.79
C ARG A 97 1.07 0.79 7.76
N ALA A 98 -0.25 0.66 7.63
CA ALA A 98 -0.91 -0.65 7.51
C ALA A 98 -0.48 -1.38 6.23
N LEU A 99 -0.40 -0.70 5.08
CA LEU A 99 0.16 -1.24 3.83
C LEU A 99 1.60 -1.72 4.00
N GLY A 100 2.43 -0.94 4.69
CA GLY A 100 3.81 -1.32 5.01
C GLY A 100 3.89 -2.63 5.81
N ARG A 101 3.02 -2.81 6.81
CA ARG A 101 2.90 -4.06 7.58
C ARG A 101 2.37 -5.21 6.72
N SER A 102 1.30 -5.00 5.97
CA SER A 102 0.75 -5.99 5.04
C SER A 102 1.79 -6.50 4.05
N ARG A 103 2.54 -5.59 3.44
CA ARG A 103 3.65 -5.92 2.53
C ARG A 103 4.71 -6.78 3.22
N ALA A 104 5.16 -6.38 4.41
CA ALA A 104 6.17 -7.12 5.15
C ALA A 104 5.68 -8.53 5.51
N CYS A 105 4.43 -8.65 5.95
CA CYS A 105 3.78 -9.93 6.23
C CYS A 105 3.73 -10.83 4.99
N LEU A 106 3.27 -10.32 3.84
CA LEU A 106 3.24 -11.05 2.57
C LEU A 106 4.65 -11.49 2.11
N ARG A 107 5.65 -10.60 2.21
CA ARG A 107 6.99 -10.84 1.67
C ARG A 107 7.84 -11.76 2.55
N TYR A 108 7.82 -11.53 3.87
CA TYR A 108 8.75 -12.17 4.81
C TYR A 108 8.10 -13.25 5.69
N CYS A 109 6.79 -13.18 5.89
CA CYS A 109 6.05 -14.16 6.70
C CYS A 109 5.13 -15.04 5.85
N ASN A 110 5.26 -14.99 4.52
CA ASN A 110 4.39 -15.69 3.59
C ASN A 110 2.89 -15.45 3.89
N GLY A 111 2.54 -14.22 4.25
CA GLY A 111 1.17 -13.82 4.58
C GLY A 111 0.66 -14.28 5.95
N ALA A 112 1.46 -14.99 6.76
CA ALA A 112 1.08 -15.32 8.14
C ALA A 112 1.20 -14.08 9.05
N VAL A 113 0.15 -13.79 9.80
CA VAL A 113 0.09 -12.66 10.73
C VAL A 113 0.78 -13.05 12.03
N LEU A 114 2.06 -12.70 12.13
CA LEU A 114 2.93 -13.05 13.26
C LEU A 114 3.23 -11.88 14.19
N ARG A 115 2.83 -10.66 13.82
CA ARG A 115 3.10 -9.44 14.59
C ARG A 115 1.85 -8.57 14.64
N PRO A 116 1.44 -8.10 15.82
CA PRO A 116 0.30 -7.22 15.94
C PRO A 116 0.66 -5.78 15.55
N ASP A 117 -0.33 -4.90 15.47
CA ASP A 117 -0.11 -3.48 15.20
C ASP A 117 0.77 -2.79 16.27
N ALA A 118 0.62 -3.19 17.54
CA ALA A 118 1.37 -2.69 18.69
C ALA A 118 1.52 -3.78 19.77
N PRO A 119 2.49 -3.66 20.69
CA PRO A 119 2.62 -4.57 21.83
C PRO A 119 1.31 -4.69 22.63
N GLY A 120 0.94 -5.92 22.98
CA GLY A 120 -0.28 -6.21 23.74
C GLY A 120 -1.56 -6.31 22.91
N LEU A 121 -1.54 -5.99 21.61
CA LEU A 121 -2.68 -6.23 20.73
C LEU A 121 -2.66 -7.65 20.16
N ALA A 122 -3.83 -8.18 19.84
CA ALA A 122 -4.02 -9.54 19.30
C ALA A 122 -4.28 -9.57 17.78
N TRP A 123 -4.16 -8.43 17.09
CA TRP A 123 -4.47 -8.31 15.67
C TRP A 123 -3.49 -7.39 14.93
N MET A 124 -3.49 -7.52 13.60
CA MET A 124 -2.85 -6.63 12.65
C MET A 124 -3.90 -6.00 11.73
N THR A 125 -3.83 -4.68 11.56
CA THR A 125 -4.63 -3.94 10.58
C THR A 125 -3.93 -3.93 9.22
N THR A 126 -4.67 -4.19 8.14
CA THR A 126 -4.15 -4.19 6.76
C THR A 126 -4.38 -2.88 6.03
N GLY A 127 -3.71 -2.75 4.88
CA GLY A 127 -3.81 -1.58 4.01
C GLY A 127 -5.06 -1.47 3.14
N TRP A 128 -5.99 -2.41 3.25
CA TRP A 128 -7.23 -2.48 2.47
C TRP A 128 -8.44 -2.61 3.38
N THR A 129 -9.59 -2.26 2.83
CA THR A 129 -10.83 -2.15 3.59
C THR A 129 -11.58 -3.49 3.68
N ASP A 130 -12.33 -3.63 4.76
CA ASP A 130 -13.36 -4.62 4.88
C ASP A 130 -14.61 -4.13 4.12
N PRO A 131 -15.18 -4.92 3.21
CA PRO A 131 -16.30 -4.50 2.38
C PRO A 131 -17.59 -4.23 3.17
N SER A 132 -17.74 -4.81 4.36
CA SER A 132 -18.96 -4.69 5.18
C SER A 132 -18.93 -3.45 6.07
N THR A 133 -17.74 -2.99 6.46
CA THR A 133 -17.58 -1.86 7.40
C THR A 133 -16.90 -0.65 6.78
N ASN A 134 -16.26 -0.81 5.61
CA ASN A 134 -15.39 0.17 4.96
C ASN A 134 -14.19 0.63 5.83
N ALA A 135 -13.98 0.00 6.99
CA ALA A 135 -12.82 0.21 7.84
C ALA A 135 -11.66 -0.66 7.33
N LEU A 136 -10.41 -0.30 7.69
CA LEU A 136 -9.26 -1.15 7.38
C LEU A 136 -9.43 -2.53 8.03
N ARG A 137 -9.26 -3.58 7.24
CA ARG A 137 -9.50 -4.97 7.68
C ARG A 137 -8.48 -5.35 8.75
N ARG A 138 -8.93 -6.13 9.74
CA ARG A 138 -8.08 -6.68 10.80
C ARG A 138 -8.00 -8.19 10.67
N TYR A 139 -6.83 -8.72 10.98
CA TYR A 139 -6.58 -10.16 11.08
C TYR A 139 -5.97 -10.45 12.44
N ASP A 140 -6.49 -11.49 13.09
CA ASP A 140 -5.94 -11.98 14.35
C ASP A 140 -4.55 -12.61 14.14
N LEU A 141 -3.75 -12.64 15.20
CA LEU A 141 -2.49 -13.37 15.17
C LEU A 141 -2.71 -14.85 14.80
N GLY A 142 -1.84 -15.39 13.96
CA GLY A 142 -1.93 -16.76 13.45
C GLY A 142 -2.81 -16.92 12.21
N GLN A 143 -3.64 -15.92 11.86
CA GLN A 143 -4.37 -15.93 10.59
C GLN A 143 -3.44 -15.69 9.40
N ARG A 144 -3.93 -16.03 8.21
CA ARG A 144 -3.27 -15.71 6.94
C ARG A 144 -3.99 -14.55 6.26
N LEU A 145 -3.21 -13.59 5.77
CA LEU A 145 -3.73 -12.52 4.94
C LEU A 145 -4.34 -13.11 3.66
N ALA A 146 -5.59 -12.75 3.41
CA ALA A 146 -6.27 -13.04 2.16
C ALA A 146 -6.44 -11.72 1.41
N LEU A 147 -5.61 -11.52 0.38
CA LEU A 147 -5.71 -10.37 -0.51
C LEU A 147 -6.47 -10.78 -1.78
N GLU A 148 -7.70 -10.32 -1.90
CA GLU A 148 -8.57 -10.62 -3.04
C GLU A 148 -8.45 -9.56 -4.15
N SER A 149 -9.02 -9.85 -5.33
CA SER A 149 -9.07 -8.89 -6.45
C SER A 149 -9.66 -7.55 -6.05
N ARG A 150 -10.74 -7.55 -5.26
CA ARG A 150 -11.36 -6.31 -4.75
C ARG A 150 -10.42 -5.50 -3.87
N ASP A 151 -9.60 -6.19 -3.07
CA ASP A 151 -8.68 -5.55 -2.12
C ASP A 151 -7.54 -4.87 -2.89
N MET A 152 -7.03 -5.53 -3.95
CA MET A 152 -6.06 -4.91 -4.85
C MET A 152 -6.63 -3.67 -5.55
N LEU A 153 -7.87 -3.71 -6.02
CA LEU A 153 -8.54 -2.55 -6.63
C LEU A 153 -8.73 -1.40 -5.64
N ASP A 154 -9.10 -1.70 -4.39
CA ASP A 154 -9.15 -0.72 -3.30
C ASP A 154 -7.78 -0.07 -3.06
N ILE A 155 -6.71 -0.87 -3.01
CA ILE A 155 -5.34 -0.36 -2.86
C ILE A 155 -4.94 0.54 -4.04
N CYS A 156 -5.19 0.10 -5.28
CA CYS A 156 -4.85 0.89 -6.47
C CYS A 156 -5.58 2.24 -6.47
N ARG A 157 -6.88 2.26 -6.16
CA ARG A 157 -7.66 3.50 -6.03
C ARG A 157 -7.13 4.41 -4.94
N PHE A 158 -6.71 3.84 -3.80
CA PHE A 158 -6.09 4.62 -2.74
C PHE A 158 -4.82 5.33 -3.18
N TYR A 159 -3.91 4.63 -3.86
CA TYR A 159 -2.67 5.25 -4.36
C TYR A 159 -2.94 6.33 -5.41
N GLU A 160 -3.90 6.13 -6.31
CA GLU A 160 -4.30 7.12 -7.32
C GLU A 160 -4.94 8.37 -6.69
N ALA A 161 -5.84 8.17 -5.72
CA ALA A 161 -6.48 9.25 -4.99
C ALA A 161 -5.45 10.06 -4.19
N LEU A 162 -4.56 9.38 -3.46
CA LEU A 162 -3.50 10.03 -2.70
C LEU A 162 -2.55 10.84 -3.60
N ALA A 163 -2.16 10.30 -4.74
CA ALA A 163 -1.32 11.01 -5.70
C ALA A 163 -2.01 12.21 -6.34
N THR A 164 -3.31 12.12 -6.58
CA THR A 164 -4.13 13.22 -7.09
C THR A 164 -4.23 14.33 -6.05
N ASP A 165 -4.50 13.98 -4.79
CA ASP A 165 -4.57 14.92 -3.67
C ASP A 165 -3.23 15.64 -3.44
N LEU A 166 -2.11 14.90 -3.42
CA LEU A 166 -0.77 15.46 -3.26
C LEU A 166 -0.41 16.54 -4.30
N ILE A 167 -0.98 16.42 -5.50
CA ILE A 167 -0.74 17.36 -6.60
C ILE A 167 -1.79 18.48 -6.59
N GLY A 168 -3.04 18.16 -6.28
CA GLY A 168 -4.15 19.11 -6.21
C GLY A 168 -4.05 20.08 -5.02
N GLY A 169 -3.54 19.62 -3.88
CA GLY A 169 -3.29 20.45 -2.69
C GLY A 169 -2.12 21.45 -2.84
N ARG A 170 -1.57 21.61 -4.05
CA ARG A 170 -0.54 22.60 -4.41
C ARG A 170 -0.98 23.57 -5.50
N ALA A 171 -2.27 23.64 -5.80
CA ALA A 171 -2.87 24.64 -6.69
C ALA A 171 -3.28 25.91 -5.92
#